data_AF-A0AAW6I341-F1
#
_entry.id   AF-A0AAW6I341-F1
#
_cell.length_a   1.000
_cell.length_b   1.000
_cell.length_c   1.000
_cell.angle_alpha   90.00
_cell.angle_beta   90.00
_cell.angle_gamma   90.00
#
_symmetry.space_group_name_H-M   'P 1'
#
loop_
_entity.id
_entity.type
_entity.pdbx_description
1 polymer ?
#
loop_
_entity_poly.entity_id
_entity_poly.type
_entity_poly.pdbx_seq_one_letter_code
_entity_poly.pdbx_strand_id
1 'polypeptide(L)'
;MASKKDLKSSMAHGLNNGLDSLIQPTTKIQEPEQPKKEKAVHCNFVINQSIHTRLKTLAIRKGITLKDAIQEAALEYLNKYE
;
A
#
# COMPACT_ATOMS: atom_id res chain seq x y z
N MET A 1 14.99 52.21 19.30
CA MET A 1 13.75 51.58 19.81
C MET A 1 13.03 50.97 18.63
N ALA A 2 12.95 49.64 18.53
CA ALA A 2 12.19 49.00 17.46
C ALA A 2 10.69 49.20 17.74
N SER A 3 9.96 49.80 16.79
CA SER A 3 8.55 50.12 16.99
C SER A 3 7.72 48.84 17.04
N LYS A 4 6.76 48.77 17.96
CA LYS A 4 5.85 47.62 18.13
C LYS A 4 5.12 47.21 16.83
N LYS A 5 5.02 48.12 15.86
CA LYS A 5 4.44 47.90 14.52
C LYS A 5 5.38 47.10 13.59
N ASP A 6 6.69 47.34 13.68
CA ASP A 6 7.70 46.66 12.86
C ASP A 6 7.83 45.17 13.23
N LEU A 7 7.73 44.86 14.53
CA LEU A 7 7.79 43.49 15.03
C LEU A 7 6.58 42.66 14.57
N LYS A 8 5.39 43.26 14.52
CA LYS A 8 4.16 42.60 14.07
C LYS A 8 4.19 42.32 12.56
N SER A 9 4.73 43.25 11.77
CA SER A 9 4.89 43.07 10.33
C SER A 9 5.90 41.97 10.01
N SER A 10 7.03 41.93 10.73
CA SER A 10 8.08 40.93 10.57
C SER A 10 7.60 39.50 10.89
N MET A 11 6.79 39.31 11.95
CA MET A 11 6.21 37.99 12.24
C MET A 11 5.15 37.57 11.20
N ALA A 12 4.33 38.50 10.71
CA ALA A 12 3.33 38.19 9.69
C ALA A 12 3.96 37.75 8.36
N HIS A 13 5.05 38.41 7.94
CA HIS A 13 5.82 37.99 6.77
C HIS A 13 6.49 36.61 6.98
N GLY A 14 7.04 36.34 8.16
CA GLY A 14 7.65 35.04 8.46
C GLY A 14 6.67 33.87 8.36
N LEU A 15 5.42 34.05 8.80
CA LEU A 15 4.38 33.02 8.75
C LEU A 15 3.85 32.78 7.33
N ASN A 16 3.63 33.84 6.54
CA ASN A 16 3.17 33.69 5.16
C ASN A 16 4.22 33.03 4.26
N ASN A 17 5.50 33.42 4.38
CA ASN A 17 6.58 32.80 3.60
C ASN A 17 6.87 31.35 4.03
N GLY A 18 6.69 31.04 5.33
CA GLY A 18 6.87 29.68 5.83
C GLY A 18 5.77 28.70 5.38
N LEU A 19 4.52 29.18 5.29
CA LEU A 19 3.40 28.35 4.84
C LEU A 19 3.46 28.09 3.33
N ASP A 20 3.87 29.07 2.52
CA ASP A 20 4.01 28.92 1.07
C ASP A 20 5.08 27.87 0.69
N SER A 21 6.12 27.71 1.52
CA SER A 21 7.12 26.65 1.35
C SER A 21 6.61 25.25 1.70
N LEU A 22 5.55 25.13 2.50
CA LEU A 22 4.87 23.87 2.82
C LEU A 22 3.77 23.52 1.80
N ILE A 23 3.22 24.53 1.13
CA ILE A 23 2.28 24.38 0.01
C ILE A 23 3.08 24.37 -1.31
N GLN A 24 4.23 23.68 -1.34
CA GLN A 24 4.78 23.30 -2.63
C GLN A 24 3.79 22.33 -3.29
N PRO A 25 3.28 22.62 -4.51
CA PRO A 25 2.47 21.66 -5.22
C PRO A 25 3.32 20.41 -5.40
N THR A 26 2.85 19.30 -4.83
CA THR A 26 3.46 17.98 -4.98
C THR A 26 3.48 17.65 -6.47
N THR A 27 4.60 17.98 -7.11
CA THR A 27 4.92 17.45 -8.42
C THR A 27 5.00 15.96 -8.19
N LYS A 28 4.02 15.25 -8.76
CA LYS A 28 3.75 13.83 -8.61
C LYS A 28 5.06 13.06 -8.47
N ILE A 29 5.40 12.71 -7.23
CA ILE A 29 6.46 11.76 -6.94
C ILE A 29 5.98 10.48 -7.61
N GLN A 30 6.62 10.11 -8.72
CA GLN A 30 6.44 8.78 -9.30
C GLN A 30 6.92 7.80 -8.24
N GLU A 31 5.96 7.27 -7.47
CA GLU A 31 6.18 6.05 -6.72
C GLU A 31 6.75 5.02 -7.69
N PRO A 32 7.79 4.28 -7.29
CA PRO A 32 8.38 3.24 -8.11
C PRO A 32 7.26 2.30 -8.55
N GLU A 33 7.23 2.03 -9.85
CA GLU A 33 6.24 1.21 -10.55
C GLU A 33 5.98 -0.07 -9.76
N GLN A 34 4.92 -0.07 -8.93
CA GLN A 34 4.49 -1.29 -8.28
C GLN A 34 4.11 -2.24 -9.42
N PRO A 35 4.65 -3.48 -9.45
CA PRO A 35 4.33 -4.43 -10.49
C PRO A 35 2.81 -4.49 -10.59
N LYS A 36 2.27 -4.21 -11.79
CA LYS A 36 0.84 -4.13 -12.06
C LYS A 36 0.19 -5.40 -11.52
N LYS A 37 -0.31 -5.35 -10.28
CA LYS A 37 -1.07 -6.44 -9.68
C LYS A 37 -2.29 -6.57 -10.56
N GLU A 38 -2.40 -7.71 -11.24
CA GLU A 38 -3.60 -8.07 -11.99
C GLU A 38 -4.84 -7.80 -11.14
N LYS A 39 -5.92 -7.36 -11.80
CA LYS A 39 -7.17 -6.99 -11.12
C LYS A 39 -7.62 -8.15 -10.24
N ALA A 40 -7.51 -7.97 -8.93
CA ALA A 40 -7.89 -8.99 -7.97
C ALA A 40 -9.42 -9.13 -7.98
N VAL A 41 -9.89 -10.32 -8.35
CA VAL A 41 -11.31 -10.67 -8.29
C VAL A 41 -11.57 -11.37 -6.96
N HIS A 42 -12.65 -10.98 -6.29
CA HIS A 42 -13.14 -11.72 -5.13
C HIS A 42 -13.96 -12.91 -5.60
N CYS A 43 -13.60 -14.11 -5.18
CA CYS A 43 -14.38 -15.33 -5.41
C CYS A 43 -14.77 -15.99 -4.08
N ASN A 44 -16.06 -16.32 -3.95
CA ASN A 44 -16.56 -17.20 -2.90
C ASN A 44 -16.25 -18.65 -3.32
N PHE A 45 -15.56 -19.40 -2.46
CA PHE A 45 -15.25 -20.80 -2.76
C PHE A 45 -15.54 -21.70 -1.57
N VAL A 46 -15.99 -22.92 -1.86
CA VAL A 46 -16.27 -23.96 -0.89
C VAL A 46 -15.27 -25.09 -1.11
N ILE A 47 -14.52 -25.44 -0.06
CA ILE A 47 -13.55 -26.54 -0.07
C ILE A 47 -13.87 -27.55 1.02
N ASN A 48 -13.47 -28.80 0.75
CA ASN A 48 -13.48 -29.84 1.76
C ASN A 48 -12.61 -29.44 2.96
N GLN A 49 -13.12 -29.69 4.17
CA GLN A 49 -12.46 -29.33 5.42
C GLN A 49 -11.05 -29.93 5.54
N SER A 50 -10.85 -31.16 5.07
CA SER A 50 -9.55 -31.83 5.08
C SER A 50 -8.50 -31.09 4.24
N ILE A 51 -8.91 -30.58 3.07
CA ILE A 51 -8.05 -29.80 2.18
C ILE A 51 -7.72 -28.46 2.82
N HIS A 52 -8.74 -27.77 3.36
CA HIS A 52 -8.55 -26.50 4.07
C HIS A 52 -7.53 -26.61 5.19
N THR A 53 -7.64 -27.62 6.05
CA THR A 53 -6.72 -27.83 7.17
C THR A 53 -5.29 -28.08 6.69
N ARG A 54 -5.11 -28.93 5.67
CA ARG A 54 -3.78 -29.21 5.09
C ARG A 54 -3.15 -27.96 4.48
N LEU A 55 -3.93 -27.19 3.73
CA LEU A 55 -3.46 -25.95 3.12
C LEU A 55 -3.08 -24.91 4.17
N LYS A 56 -3.88 -24.81 5.24
CA LYS A 56 -3.59 -23.92 6.38
C LYS A 56 -2.31 -24.30 7.09
N THR A 57 -2.08 -25.58 7.36
CA THR A 57 -0.82 -26.06 7.96
C THR A 57 0.37 -25.76 7.05
N LEU A 58 0.22 -25.93 5.74
CA LEU A 58 1.28 -25.62 4.77
C LEU A 58 1.59 -24.12 4.73
N ALA A 59 0.56 -23.27 4.72
CA ALA A 59 0.71 -21.82 4.74
C ALA A 59 1.47 -21.35 6.00
N ILE A 60 1.12 -21.89 7.17
CA ILE A 60 1.84 -21.61 8.43
C ILE A 60 3.31 -22.03 8.34
N ARG A 61 3.60 -23.23 7.80
CA ARG A 61 4.98 -23.73 7.66
C ARG A 61 5.83 -22.89 6.70
N LYS A 62 5.24 -22.41 5.60
CA LYS A 62 5.91 -21.54 4.62
C LYS A 62 5.96 -20.06 5.06
N GLY A 63 5.21 -19.68 6.10
CA GLY A 63 5.10 -18.28 6.54
C GLY A 63 4.33 -17.39 5.57
N ILE A 64 3.43 -17.96 4.75
CA ILE A 64 2.64 -17.24 3.74
C ILE A 64 1.17 -17.16 4.14
N THR A 65 0.42 -16.28 3.49
CA THR A 65 -1.03 -16.22 3.73
C THR A 65 -1.74 -17.41 3.09
N LEU A 66 -2.91 -17.78 3.64
CA LEU A 66 -3.73 -18.84 3.04
C LEU A 66 -4.14 -18.49 1.60
N LYS A 67 -4.36 -17.20 1.32
CA LYS A 67 -4.67 -16.72 -0.02
C LYS A 67 -3.55 -17.02 -1.01
N ASP A 68 -2.31 -16.70 -0.63
CA ASP A 68 -1.14 -16.91 -1.49
C ASP A 68 -0.91 -18.40 -1.74
N ALA A 69 -1.11 -19.24 -0.72
CA ALA A 69 -1.05 -20.70 -0.86
C ALA A 69 -2.12 -21.25 -1.82
N ILE A 70 -3.34 -20.71 -1.79
CA ILE A 70 -4.41 -21.09 -2.74
C ILE A 70 -4.03 -20.64 -4.16
N GLN A 71 -3.49 -19.43 -4.30
CA GLN A 71 -3.13 -18.89 -5.60
C GLN A 71 -1.95 -19.64 -6.23
N GLU A 72 -0.93 -19.98 -5.45
CA GLU A 72 0.19 -20.85 -5.87
C GLU A 72 -0.33 -22.22 -6.35
N ALA A 73 -1.22 -22.85 -5.58
CA ALA A 73 -1.82 -24.13 -5.96
C ALA A 73 -2.68 -24.04 -7.22
N ALA A 74 -3.42 -22.95 -7.42
CA ALA A 74 -4.21 -22.71 -8.62
C ALA A 74 -3.31 -22.52 -9.85
N LEU A 75 -2.22 -21.75 -9.72
CA LEU A 75 -1.24 -21.56 -10.79
C LEU A 75 -0.53 -22.87 -11.15
N GLU A 76 -0.12 -23.66 -10.17
CA GLU A 76 0.46 -24.99 -10.43
C GLU A 76 -0.51 -25.92 -11.14
N TYR A 77 -1.81 -25.84 -10.84
CA TYR A 77 -2.83 -26.62 -11.52
C TYR A 77 -2.97 -26.17 -12.98
N LEU A 78 -3.13 -24.86 -13.23
CA LEU A 78 -3.23 -24.33 -14.59
C LEU A 78 -1.99 -24.66 -15.43
N ASN A 79 -0.78 -24.44 -14.91
CA ASN A 79 0.47 -24.75 -15.61
C ASN A 79 0.65 -26.24 -15.96
N LYS A 80 -0.08 -27.16 -15.30
CA LYS A 80 -0.03 -28.60 -15.60
C LYS A 80 -1.03 -29.02 -16.68
N TYR A 81 -2.09 -28.26 -16.88
CA TYR A 81 -3.24 -28.67 -17.69
C TYR A 81 -3.60 -27.70 -18.83
N GLU A 82 -3.10 -26.47 -18.79
CA GLU A 82 -2.99 -25.54 -19.94
C GLU A 82 -1.61 -25.67 -20.59
#